data_AF-A0A357HZ93-F1
#
_entry.id   AF-A0A357HZ93-F1
#
_cell.length_a   1.000
_cell.length_b   1.000
_cell.length_c   1.000
_cell.angle_alpha   90.00
_cell.angle_beta   90.00
_cell.angle_gamma   90.00
#
_symmetry.space_group_name_H-M   'P 1'
#
loop_
_entity.id
_entity.type
_entity.pdbx_description
1 polymer ?
#
loop_
_entity_poly.entity_id
_entity_poly.type
_entity_poly.pdbx_seq_one_letter_code
_entity_poly.pdbx_strand_id
1 'polypeptide(L)' 'TYEKPKRLRHPVYRDDGSLYQMEGRMRLCPYYFVDDSAKTANLQGILATLCPADKKIIHGMKDAALLPCFVQPESELNG' A
#
# COMPACT_ATOMS: atom_id res chain seq x y z
N THR A 1 5.38 4.40 17.76
CA THR A 1 4.02 4.99 17.87
C THR A 1 3.15 4.42 16.78
N TYR A 2 1.89 4.11 17.08
CA TYR A 2 0.93 3.66 16.07
C TYR A 2 0.39 4.88 15.31
N GLU A 3 0.50 4.87 13.99
CA GLU A 3 -0.08 5.91 13.13
C GLU A 3 -1.46 5.49 12.64
N LYS A 4 -2.42 6.43 12.62
CA LYS A 4 -3.77 6.13 12.11
C LYS A 4 -3.69 5.85 10.59
N PRO A 5 -4.41 4.83 10.08
CA PRO A 5 -4.45 4.56 8.65
C PRO A 5 -4.99 5.77 7.89
N LYS A 6 -4.19 6.27 6.93
CA LYS A 6 -4.61 7.36 6.07
C LYS A 6 -5.61 6.83 5.03
N ARG A 7 -6.72 7.56 4.85
CA ARG A 7 -7.60 7.37 3.68
C ARG A 7 -7.01 8.09 2.49
N LEU A 8 -7.00 7.42 1.35
CA LEU A 8 -6.53 8.01 0.11
C LEU A 8 -7.43 7.60 -1.06
N ARG A 9 -7.33 8.38 -2.14
CA ARG A 9 -7.93 8.05 -3.43
C ARG A 9 -6.84 7.56 -4.37
N HIS A 10 -7.08 6.44 -5.04
CA HIS A 10 -6.16 5.87 -6.01
C HIS A 10 -6.93 5.24 -7.18
N PRO A 11 -6.45 5.38 -8.43
CA PRO A 11 -7.03 4.67 -9.56
C PRO A 11 -6.82 3.15 -9.42
N VAL A 12 -7.88 2.37 -9.61
CA VAL A 12 -7.85 0.89 -9.61
C VAL A 12 -8.56 0.39 -10.86
N TYR A 13 -8.06 -0.70 -11.43
CA TYR A 13 -8.69 -1.37 -12.55
C TYR A 13 -9.92 -2.17 -12.10
N ARG A 14 -11.00 -2.06 -12.87
CA ARG A 14 -12.13 -3.00 -12.82
C ARG A 14 -11.83 -4.23 -13.66
N ASP A 15 -12.67 -5.25 -13.53
CA ASP A 15 -12.60 -6.49 -14.32
C ASP A 15 -12.71 -6.24 -15.84
N ASP A 16 -13.39 -5.17 -16.26
CA ASP A 16 -13.51 -4.76 -17.66
C ASP A 16 -12.31 -3.94 -18.18
N GLY A 17 -11.28 -3.76 -17.34
CA GLY A 17 -10.08 -2.97 -17.66
C GLY A 17 -10.26 -1.45 -17.53
N SER A 18 -11.46 -0.96 -17.20
CA SER A 18 -11.68 0.47 -16.94
C SER A 18 -11.10 0.89 -15.59
N LEU A 19 -10.66 2.14 -15.47
CA LEU A 19 -10.19 2.70 -14.21
C LEU A 19 -11.32 3.35 -13.41
N TYR A 20 -11.20 3.29 -12.08
CA TYR A 20 -12.01 4.10 -11.17
C TYR A 20 -11.22 4.58 -9.96
N GLN A 21 -11.67 5.70 -9.39
CA GLN A 21 -11.06 6.25 -8.18
C GLN A 21 -11.61 5.50 -6.96
N MET A 22 -10.80 4.60 -6.40
CA MET A 22 -11.14 3.92 -5.15
C MET A 22 -10.77 4.81 -3.97
N GLU A 23 -11.73 5.11 -3.11
CA GLU A 23 -11.47 5.67 -1.78
C GLU A 23 -11.28 4.54 -0.78
N GLY A 24 -10.07 4.44 -0.23
CA GLY A 24 -9.70 3.30 0.60
C GLY A 24 -8.71 3.63 1.70
N ARG A 25 -8.53 2.67 2.59
CA ARG A 25 -7.48 2.66 3.60
C ARG A 25 -6.27 1.94 3.04
N MET A 26 -5.13 2.61 3.06
CA MET A 26 -3.86 2.03 2.63
C MET A 26 -3.22 1.24 3.78
N ARG A 27 -2.82 0.00 3.51
CA ARG A 27 -1.97 -0.81 4.39
C ARG A 27 -0.64 -1.07 3.67
N LEU A 28 0.43 -0.50 4.21
CA LEU A 28 1.79 -0.79 3.75
C LEU A 28 2.28 -2.08 4.40
N CYS A 29 2.75 -3.01 3.57
CA CYS A 29 3.32 -4.28 4.01
C CYS A 29 4.81 -4.29 3.61
N PRO A 30 5.71 -3.77 4.46
CA PRO A 30 7.14 -3.76 4.17
C PRO A 30 7.75 -5.16 4.32
N TYR A 31 8.70 -5.49 3.45
CA TYR A 31 9.47 -6.72 3.46
C TYR A 31 10.95 -6.41 3.67
N TYR A 32 11.57 -7.15 4.57
CA TYR A 32 12.97 -6.95 4.96
C TYR A 32 13.77 -8.22 4.70
N PHE A 33 15.02 -8.06 4.27
CA PHE A 33 16.02 -9.12 4.36
C PHE A 33 16.81 -8.95 5.64
N VAL A 34 17.02 -10.06 6.35
CA VAL A 34 17.74 -10.07 7.63
C VAL A 34 19.18 -10.50 7.38
N ASP A 35 20.13 -9.69 7.85
CA ASP A 35 21.53 -10.05 7.98
C ASP A 35 21.83 -10.34 9.45
N ASP A 36 22.01 -11.62 9.78
CA ASP A 36 22.27 -12.03 11.14
C ASP A 36 23.69 -11.69 11.61
N SER A 37 24.66 -11.58 10.71
CA SER A 37 26.05 -11.25 11.06
C SER A 37 26.18 -9.77 11.41
N ALA A 38 25.57 -8.90 10.61
CA ALA A 38 25.52 -7.47 10.89
C ALA A 38 24.45 -7.08 11.92
N LYS A 39 23.56 -8.00 12.30
CA LYS A 39 22.39 -7.75 13.15
C LYS A 39 21.50 -6.63 12.60
N THR A 40 21.27 -6.65 11.29
CA THR A 40 20.44 -5.64 10.59
C THR A 40 19.28 -6.26 9.83
N ALA A 41 18.23 -5.47 9.60
CA ALA A 41 17.12 -5.82 8.72
C ALA A 41 16.95 -4.70 7.68
N ASN A 42 17.19 -5.03 6.41
CA ASN A 42 17.22 -4.07 5.31
C ASN A 42 15.90 -4.13 4.55
N LEU A 43 15.21 -3.00 4.41
CA LEU A 43 13.98 -2.90 3.63
C LEU A 43 14.30 -3.20 2.16
N GLN A 44 13.57 -4.15 1.56
CA GLN A 44 13.75 -4.53 0.15
C GLN A 44 12.55 -4.20 -0.72
N GLY A 45 11.39 -3.98 -0.11
CA GLY A 45 10.21 -3.63 -0.86
C GLY A 45 9.01 -3.41 0.05
N ILE A 46 7.97 -2.82 -0.52
CA ILE A 46 6.70 -2.60 0.16
C ILE A 46 5.60 -3.02 -0.81
N LEU A 47 4.68 -3.87 -0.35
CA LEU A 47 3.42 -4.12 -1.05
C LEU A 47 2.33 -3.29 -0.37
N ALA A 48 1.70 -2.42 -1.15
CA ALA A 48 0.53 -1.69 -0.71
C ALA A 48 -0.73 -2.53 -0.92
N THR A 49 -1.61 -2.54 0.08
CA THR A 49 -2.99 -3.04 -0.07
C THR A 49 -3.94 -1.88 0.16
N LEU A 50 -4.73 -1.53 -0.86
CA LEU A 50 -5.79 -0.53 -0.75
C LEU A 50 -7.13 -1.22 -0.52
N CYS A 51 -7.72 -1.02 0.66
CA CYS A 51 -8.99 -1.64 1.03
C CYS A 51 -10.11 -0.59 0.98
N PRO A 52 -11.26 -0.88 0.32
CA PRO A 52 -12.38 0.07 0.26
C PRO A 52 -12.81 0.57 1.65
N ALA A 53 -13.10 1.87 1.75
CA ALA A 53 -13.35 2.53 3.03
C ALA A 53 -14.65 2.08 3.72
N ASP A 54 -15.61 1.59 2.95
CA ASP A 54 -16.94 1.13 3.36
C ASP A 54 -16.96 -0.33 3.90
N LYS A 55 -15.94 -1.14 3.57
CA LYS A 55 -15.84 -2.53 4.03
C LYS A 55 -15.37 -2.57 5.50
N LYS A 56 -16.03 -3.40 6.32
CA LYS A 56 -15.57 -3.69 7.69
C LYS A 56 -14.30 -4.56 7.60
N ILE A 57 -13.36 -4.36 8.53
CA ILE A 57 -12.01 -4.99 8.57
C ILE A 57 -12.04 -6.54 8.63
N ILE A 58 -13.22 -7.14 8.74
CA ILE A 58 -13.45 -8.54 9.08
C ILE A 58 -14.24 -9.19 7.93
N HIS A 59 -13.62 -10.18 7.27
CA HIS A 59 -14.06 -11.02 6.13
C HIS A 59 -13.53 -10.60 4.74
N GLY A 60 -13.15 -11.63 3.96
CA GLY A 60 -12.33 -11.60 2.75
C GLY A 60 -12.43 -10.35 1.88
N MET A 61 -11.32 -9.62 1.76
CA MET A 61 -11.22 -8.40 0.97
C MET A 61 -11.01 -8.70 -0.52
N LYS A 62 -11.99 -9.33 -1.18
CA LYS A 62 -11.95 -9.56 -2.64
C LYS A 62 -11.80 -8.26 -3.44
N ASP A 63 -12.31 -7.17 -2.87
CA ASP A 63 -12.36 -5.85 -3.52
C ASP A 63 -11.10 -5.00 -3.23
N ALA A 64 -10.09 -5.55 -2.53
CA ALA A 64 -8.85 -4.82 -2.26
C ALA A 64 -7.89 -4.88 -3.45
N ALA A 65 -7.21 -3.76 -3.71
CA ALA A 65 -6.18 -3.68 -4.74
C ALA A 65 -4.78 -3.91 -4.13
N LEU A 66 -3.99 -4.77 -4.78
CA LEU A 66 -2.56 -4.90 -4.51
C LEU A 66 -1.81 -3.94 -5.43
N LEU A 67 -0.95 -3.11 -4.84
CA LEU A 67 -0.29 -2.02 -5.55
C LEU A 67 1.23 -2.11 -5.33
N PRO A 68 2.05 -2.00 -6.39
CA PRO A 68 3.47 -1.83 -6.22
C PRO A 68 3.75 -0.47 -5.57
N CYS A 69 4.81 -0.40 -4.77
CA CYS A 69 5.32 0.85 -4.24
C CYS A 69 6.64 1.20 -4.93
N PHE A 70 6.85 2.50 -5.13
CA PHE A 70 8.13 3.05 -5.57
C PHE A 70 8.54 4.15 -4.60
N VAL A 71 9.85 4.36 -4.47
CA VAL A 71 10.38 5.50 -3.72
C VAL A 71 10.29 6.71 -4.63
N GLN A 72 9.53 7.71 -4.22
CA GLN A 72 9.53 9.00 -4.91
C GLN A 72 10.81 9.75 -4.53
N PRO A 73 11.66 10.14 -5.51
CA PRO A 73 12.82 10.97 -5.23
C PRO A 73 12.40 12.30 -4.61
N GLU A 74 13.17 12.79 -3.64
CA GLU A 74 12.86 14.01 -2.90
C GLU A 74 12.79 15.26 -3.81
N SER A 75 13.48 15.22 -4.96
CA SER A 75 13.44 16.25 -6.01
C SER A 75 12.07 16.43 -6.67
N GLU A 76 11.14 15.47 -6.53
CA GLU A 76 9.84 15.48 -7.20
C GLU A 76 8.65 15.78 -6.25
N LEU A 77 8.92 16.09 -4.98
CA LEU A 77 7.87 16.33 -3.97
C LEU A 77 7.23 17.73 -4.03
N ASN A 78 7.71 18.63 -4.88
CA ASN A 78 7.26 20.03 -5.00
C ASN A 78 6.54 20.36 -6.33
N GLY A 79 6.03 19.35 -7.04
CA GLY A 79 5.24 19.51 -8.27
C GLY A 79 3.74 19.57 -8.03
#